data_AF-A0A7L2SPI2-F1
#
_entry.id   AF-A0A7L2SPI2-F1
#
_cell.length_a   1.000
_cell.length_b   1.000
_cell.length_c   1.000
_cell.angle_alpha   90.00
_cell.angle_beta   90.00
_cell.angle_gamma   90.00
#
_symmetry.space_group_name_H-M   'P 1'
#
loop_
_entity.id
_entity.type
_entity.pdbx_description
1 polymer ?
#
loop_
_entity_poly.entity_id
_entity_poly.type
_entity_poly.pdbx_seq_one_letter_code
_entity_poly.pdbx_strand_id
1 'polypeptide(L)'
;VLTVLGLAAVFCFHNSQGTPNMYSLHSWMGLGTVLLFSCQWAAGFGAFLLPWAPTWLRALYKPIHVFFGSTILMLSVASCVSGINEKLFFSLKNGTTVYKLLPAEAVFANTLGLLILIFGVLVVGALARPSWKHRDSDSPGSRQVRDALGG
;
A
#
# COMPACT_ATOMS: atom_id res chain seq x y z
N VAL A 1 6.63 -8.22 -6.41
CA VAL A 1 6.43 -9.41 -7.28
C VAL A 1 4.96 -9.63 -7.61
N LEU A 2 4.08 -9.97 -6.65
CA LEU A 2 2.66 -10.21 -6.92
C LEU A 2 1.96 -9.05 -7.65
N THR A 3 2.24 -7.80 -7.26
CA THR A 3 1.70 -6.62 -7.93
C THR A 3 2.14 -6.49 -9.40
N VAL A 4 3.37 -6.89 -9.71
CA VAL A 4 3.89 -6.89 -11.09
C VAL A 4 3.19 -7.96 -11.92
N LEU A 5 2.96 -9.15 -11.35
CA LEU A 5 2.17 -10.21 -11.99
C LEU A 5 0.72 -9.76 -12.24
N GLY A 6 0.10 -9.09 -11.27
CA GLY A 6 -1.24 -8.52 -11.42
C GLY A 6 -1.31 -7.45 -12.51
N LEU A 7 -0.33 -6.54 -12.58
CA LEU A 7 -0.22 -5.57 -13.66
C LEU A 7 -0.03 -6.27 -15.01
N ALA A 8 0.90 -7.22 -15.11
CA ALA A 8 1.11 -7.98 -16.34
C ALA A 8 -0.19 -8.67 -16.81
N ALA A 9 -0.93 -9.28 -15.88
CA ALA A 9 -2.21 -9.91 -16.18
C ALA A 9 -3.25 -8.92 -16.73
N VAL A 10 -3.40 -7.72 -16.14
CA VAL A 10 -4.40 -6.75 -16.63
C VAL A 10 -4.01 -6.15 -17.98
N PHE A 11 -2.73 -5.87 -18.22
CA PHE A 11 -2.25 -5.38 -19.51
C PHE A 11 -2.41 -6.45 -20.60
N CYS A 12 -2.09 -7.72 -20.32
CA CYS A 12 -2.33 -8.82 -21.26
C CYS A 12 -3.82 -9.02 -21.55
N PHE A 13 -4.68 -8.91 -20.54
CA PHE A 13 -6.13 -9.00 -20.71
C PHE A 13 -6.67 -7.86 -21.60
N HIS A 14 -6.30 -6.61 -21.33
CA HIS A 14 -6.73 -5.47 -22.16
C HIS A 14 -6.23 -5.58 -23.59
N ASN A 15 -4.97 -5.97 -23.80
CA ASN A 15 -4.41 -6.13 -25.14
C ASN A 15 -5.10 -7.24 -25.93
N SER A 16 -5.46 -8.37 -25.29
CA SER A 16 -6.18 -9.46 -25.96
C SER A 16 -7.64 -9.12 -26.26
N GLN A 17 -8.27 -8.24 -25.47
CA GLN A 17 -9.65 -7.79 -25.65
C GLN A 17 -9.77 -6.47 -26.44
N GLY A 18 -8.67 -5.90 -26.93
CA GLY A 18 -8.67 -4.60 -27.62
C GLY A 18 -9.14 -3.42 -26.75
N THR A 19 -9.09 -3.56 -25.43
CA THR A 19 -9.49 -2.51 -24.48
C THR A 19 -8.33 -1.52 -24.32
N PRO A 20 -8.57 -0.19 -24.39
CA PRO A 20 -7.51 0.78 -24.14
C PRO A 20 -6.95 0.62 -22.72
N ASN A 21 -5.64 0.74 -22.57
CA ASN A 21 -4.98 0.73 -21.26
C ASN A 21 -4.99 2.13 -20.63
N MET A 22 -4.88 2.19 -19.29
CA MET A 22 -4.57 3.42 -18.55
C MET A 22 -5.55 4.59 -18.76
N TYR A 23 -6.84 4.34 -19.02
CA TYR A 23 -7.84 5.41 -19.21
C TYR A 23 -8.64 5.73 -17.93
N SER A 24 -8.63 4.86 -16.92
CA SER A 24 -9.44 5.03 -15.70
C SER A 24 -8.63 5.67 -14.57
N LEU A 25 -9.31 6.41 -13.69
CA LEU A 25 -8.67 6.97 -12.48
C LEU A 25 -8.05 5.85 -11.61
N HIS A 26 -8.73 4.71 -11.51
CA HIS A 26 -8.23 3.52 -10.82
C HIS A 26 -6.85 3.11 -11.36
N SER A 27 -6.70 3.04 -12.68
CA SER A 27 -5.43 2.67 -13.33
C SER A 27 -4.31 3.68 -13.08
N TRP A 28 -4.60 4.99 -13.09
CA TRP A 28 -3.63 6.04 -12.79
C TRP A 28 -3.16 5.99 -11.34
N MET A 29 -4.10 5.87 -10.39
CA MET A 29 -3.77 5.71 -8.97
C MET A 29 -2.98 4.41 -8.73
N GLY A 30 -3.40 3.31 -9.36
CA GLY A 30 -2.74 2.01 -9.23
C GLY A 30 -1.29 2.05 -9.72
N LEU A 31 -1.05 2.56 -10.92
CA LEU A 31 0.31 2.68 -11.47
C LEU A 31 1.17 3.64 -10.62
N GLY A 32 0.62 4.79 -10.22
CA GLY A 32 1.30 5.72 -9.33
C GLY A 32 1.70 5.07 -8.00
N THR A 33 0.81 4.27 -7.41
CA THR A 33 1.10 3.52 -6.18
C THR A 33 2.24 2.54 -6.37
N VAL A 34 2.27 1.81 -7.49
CA VAL A 34 3.33 0.82 -7.78
C VAL A 34 4.69 1.49 -8.01
N LEU A 35 4.73 2.60 -8.72
CA LEU A 35 5.95 3.37 -8.94
C LEU A 35 6.48 3.93 -7.61
N LEU A 36 5.61 4.57 -6.82
CA LEU A 36 5.98 5.08 -5.50
C LEU A 36 6.48 3.97 -4.56
N PHE A 37 5.79 2.82 -4.53
CA PHE A 37 6.22 1.64 -3.77
C PHE A 37 7.61 1.16 -4.20
N SER A 38 7.87 1.08 -5.51
CA SER A 38 9.15 0.61 -6.03
C SER A 38 10.31 1.54 -5.63
N CYS A 39 10.12 2.85 -5.78
CA CYS A 39 11.09 3.86 -5.34
C CYS A 39 11.32 3.79 -3.83
N GLN A 40 10.23 3.69 -3.06
CA GLN A 40 10.29 3.63 -1.61
C GLN A 40 11.00 2.37 -1.10
N TRP A 41 10.75 1.23 -1.75
CA TRP A 41 11.40 -0.04 -1.42
C TRP A 41 12.90 0.02 -1.72
N ALA A 42 13.29 0.52 -2.89
CA ALA A 42 14.70 0.64 -3.28
C ALA A 42 15.47 1.60 -2.35
N ALA A 43 14.89 2.78 -2.05
CA ALA A 43 15.48 3.75 -1.15
C ALA A 43 15.55 3.22 0.30
N GLY A 44 14.48 2.57 0.78
CA GLY A 44 14.47 1.91 2.09
C GLY A 44 15.51 0.80 2.21
N PHE A 45 15.64 -0.04 1.18
CA PHE A 45 16.64 -1.09 1.11
C PHE A 45 18.06 -0.51 1.18
N GLY A 46 18.36 0.50 0.36
CA GLY A 46 19.67 1.15 0.35
C GLY A 46 20.00 1.86 1.66
N ALA A 47 19.04 2.56 2.25
CA ALA A 47 19.26 3.36 3.45
C ALA A 47 19.29 2.54 4.74
N PHE A 48 18.39 1.56 4.91
CA PHE A 48 18.18 0.89 6.20
C PHE A 48 18.67 -0.56 6.26
N LEU A 49 18.73 -1.28 5.13
CA LEU A 49 19.16 -2.67 5.13
C LEU A 49 20.66 -2.82 4.88
N LEU A 50 21.22 -2.00 3.98
CA LEU A 50 22.63 -2.07 3.64
C LEU A 50 23.52 -1.28 4.63
N PRO A 51 24.75 -1.73 4.91
CA PRO A 51 25.58 -1.17 5.98
C PRO A 51 26.25 0.18 5.65
N TRP A 52 26.25 0.62 4.38
CA TRP A 52 27.02 1.78 3.92
C TRP A 52 26.35 3.14 4.14
N ALA A 53 25.04 3.19 4.37
CA ALA A 53 24.35 4.45 4.58
C ALA A 53 24.73 5.07 5.95
N PRO A 54 25.23 6.31 5.98
CA PRO A 54 25.63 6.96 7.23
C PRO A 54 24.43 7.23 8.13
N THR A 55 24.65 7.28 9.44
CA THR A 55 23.61 7.42 10.47
C THR A 55 22.78 8.69 10.32
N TRP A 56 23.40 9.82 9.94
CA TRP A 56 22.69 11.08 9.72
C TRP A 56 21.70 10.99 8.55
N LEU A 57 22.06 10.28 7.48
CA LEU A 57 21.18 10.10 6.32
C LEU A 57 19.98 9.22 6.69
N ARG A 58 20.21 8.15 7.46
CA ARG A 58 19.15 7.30 8.00
C ARG A 58 18.20 8.10 8.90
N ALA A 59 18.73 8.96 9.76
CA ALA A 59 17.92 9.81 10.64
C ALA A 59 17.06 10.81 9.84
N LEU A 60 17.62 11.42 8.80
CA LEU A 60 16.90 12.35 7.92
C LEU A 60 15.84 11.65 7.08
N TYR A 61 16.14 10.45 6.55
CA TYR A 61 15.24 9.71 5.68
C TYR A 61 14.14 8.95 6.43
N LYS A 62 14.34 8.54 7.69
CA LYS A 62 13.35 7.81 8.51
C LYS A 62 11.95 8.46 8.51
N PRO A 63 11.77 9.76 8.80
CA PRO A 63 10.44 10.38 8.79
C PRO A 63 9.80 10.40 7.40
N ILE A 64 10.59 10.66 6.35
CA ILE A 64 10.13 10.61 4.95
C ILE A 64 9.69 9.19 4.61
N HIS A 65 10.46 8.19 5.05
CA HIS A 65 10.18 6.79 4.79
C HIS A 65 8.86 6.34 5.43
N VAL A 66 8.61 6.73 6.68
CA VAL A 66 7.37 6.40 7.40
C VAL A 66 6.15 7.11 6.77
N PHE A 67 6.29 8.38 6.40
CA PHE A 67 5.22 9.15 5.76
C PHE A 67 4.80 8.51 4.45
N PHE A 68 5.72 8.35 3.50
CA PHE A 68 5.41 7.78 2.19
C PHE A 68 4.95 6.32 2.30
N GLY A 69 5.49 5.53 3.24
CA GLY A 69 4.99 4.18 3.51
C GLY A 69 3.50 4.16 3.87
N SER A 70 3.07 5.07 4.74
CA SER A 70 1.65 5.20 5.13
C SER A 70 0.80 5.70 3.96
N THR A 71 1.29 6.68 3.20
CA THR A 71 0.59 7.21 2.02
C THR A 71 0.41 6.15 0.93
N ILE A 72 1.42 5.33 0.66
CA ILE A 72 1.36 4.23 -0.33
C ILE A 72 0.33 3.20 0.08
N LEU A 73 0.25 2.85 1.38
CA LEU A 73 -0.80 1.96 1.89
C LEU A 73 -2.21 2.53 1.63
N MET A 74 -2.42 3.81 1.91
CA MET A 74 -3.71 4.46 1.67
C MET A 74 -4.06 4.54 0.18
N LEU A 75 -3.09 4.85 -0.67
CA LEU A 75 -3.27 4.84 -2.13
C LEU A 75 -3.58 3.44 -2.65
N SER A 76 -2.96 2.39 -2.09
CA SER A 76 -3.29 0.99 -2.40
C SER A 76 -4.73 0.66 -2.03
N VAL A 77 -5.20 1.06 -0.84
CA VAL A 77 -6.59 0.87 -0.41
C VAL A 77 -7.55 1.58 -1.36
N ALA A 78 -7.28 2.85 -1.68
CA ALA A 78 -8.09 3.63 -2.61
C ALA A 78 -8.12 3.01 -4.02
N SER A 79 -6.98 2.50 -4.51
CA SER A 79 -6.89 1.77 -5.77
C SER A 79 -7.72 0.49 -5.73
N CYS A 80 -7.63 -0.33 -4.68
CA CYS A 80 -8.45 -1.54 -4.54
C CYS A 80 -9.96 -1.23 -4.54
N VAL A 81 -10.41 -0.24 -3.75
CA VAL A 81 -11.83 0.14 -3.66
C VAL A 81 -12.34 0.68 -4.99
N SER A 82 -11.59 1.56 -5.65
CA SER A 82 -11.95 2.08 -6.98
C SER A 82 -11.99 0.99 -8.05
N GLY A 83 -11.08 0.01 -8.00
CA GLY A 83 -11.05 -1.12 -8.94
C GLY A 83 -12.22 -2.07 -8.76
N ILE A 84 -12.63 -2.34 -7.51
CA ILE A 84 -13.85 -3.10 -7.20
C ILE A 84 -15.07 -2.40 -7.81
N ASN A 85 -15.21 -1.08 -7.60
CA ASN A 85 -16.31 -0.31 -8.17
C ASN A 85 -16.31 -0.34 -9.70
N GLU A 86 -15.16 -0.10 -10.33
CA GLU A 86 -15.03 -0.15 -11.79
C GLU A 86 -15.45 -1.52 -12.34
N LYS A 87 -14.98 -2.61 -11.70
CA LYS A 87 -15.34 -3.97 -12.14
C LYS A 87 -16.82 -4.28 -11.95
N LEU A 88 -17.41 -3.91 -10.81
CA LEU A 88 -18.84 -4.09 -10.55
C LEU A 88 -19.70 -3.33 -11.56
N PHE A 89 -19.35 -2.07 -11.84
CA PHE A 89 -20.10 -1.27 -12.81
C PHE A 89 -19.99 -1.83 -14.23
N PHE A 90 -18.82 -2.32 -14.65
CA PHE A 90 -18.71 -2.93 -15.98
C PHE A 90 -19.41 -4.28 -16.08
N SER A 91 -19.23 -5.18 -15.09
CA SER A 91 -19.84 -6.50 -15.11
C SER A 91 -21.37 -6.43 -15.01
N LEU A 92 -21.91 -5.58 -14.14
CA LEU A 92 -23.35 -5.53 -13.84
C LEU A 92 -24.11 -4.48 -14.66
N LYS A 93 -23.43 -3.67 -15.48
CA LYS A 93 -24.08 -2.86 -16.53
C LYS A 93 -24.33 -3.67 -17.80
N ASN A 94 -23.44 -4.60 -18.11
CA ASN A 94 -23.53 -5.46 -19.30
C ASN A 94 -24.07 -6.88 -18.99
N GLY A 95 -24.38 -7.16 -17.72
CA GLY A 95 -24.89 -8.45 -17.25
C GLY A 95 -26.42 -8.53 -17.23
N THR A 96 -26.94 -9.70 -16.85
CA THR A 96 -28.38 -9.97 -16.72
C THR A 96 -29.01 -9.33 -15.48
N THR A 97 -28.20 -8.92 -14.51
CA THR A 97 -28.65 -8.29 -13.25
C THR A 97 -27.98 -6.93 -13.07
N VAL A 98 -28.79 -5.94 -12.71
CA VAL A 98 -28.35 -4.54 -12.58
C VAL A 98 -27.80 -4.30 -11.18
N TYR A 99 -26.65 -3.62 -11.07
CA TYR A 99 -25.97 -3.32 -9.79
C TYR A 99 -26.89 -2.74 -8.71
N LYS A 100 -27.82 -1.85 -9.07
CA LYS A 100 -28.77 -1.21 -8.15
C LYS A 100 -29.68 -2.19 -7.40
N LEU A 101 -29.87 -3.40 -7.94
CA LEU A 101 -30.65 -4.46 -7.32
C LEU A 101 -29.85 -5.25 -6.28
N LEU A 102 -28.58 -4.87 -6.04
CA LEU A 102 -27.68 -5.52 -5.09
C LEU A 102 -27.66 -7.05 -5.23
N PRO A 103 -27.31 -7.59 -6.42
CA PRO A 103 -27.12 -9.02 -6.56
C PRO A 103 -26.03 -9.52 -5.59
N ALA A 104 -26.01 -10.82 -5.31
CA ALA A 104 -25.08 -11.42 -4.35
C ALA A 104 -23.59 -11.05 -4.62
N GLU A 105 -23.20 -10.96 -5.90
CA GLU A 105 -21.88 -10.49 -6.32
C GLU A 105 -21.57 -9.06 -5.86
N ALA A 106 -22.53 -8.13 -6.00
CA ALA A 106 -22.39 -6.75 -5.57
C ALA A 106 -22.29 -6.64 -4.05
N VAL A 107 -23.11 -7.40 -3.30
CA VAL A 107 -23.03 -7.44 -1.84
C VAL A 107 -21.66 -7.93 -1.39
N PHE A 108 -21.20 -9.07 -1.94
CA PHE A 108 -19.90 -9.65 -1.61
C PHE A 108 -18.75 -8.68 -1.87
N ALA A 109 -18.71 -8.07 -3.06
CA ALA A 109 -17.64 -7.17 -3.46
C ALA A 109 -17.65 -5.86 -2.64
N ASN A 110 -18.82 -5.32 -2.30
CA ASN A 110 -18.94 -4.16 -1.41
C ASN A 110 -18.46 -4.48 0.01
N THR A 111 -18.82 -5.65 0.54
CA THR A 111 -18.33 -6.13 1.85
C THR A 111 -16.81 -6.28 1.84
N LEU A 112 -16.24 -6.83 0.77
CA LEU A 112 -14.78 -6.92 0.60
C LEU A 112 -14.13 -5.53 0.58
N GLY A 113 -14.71 -4.57 -0.16
CA GLY A 113 -14.24 -3.18 -0.19
C GLY A 113 -14.23 -2.53 1.20
N LEU A 114 -15.29 -2.74 1.99
CA LEU A 114 -15.36 -2.27 3.38
C LEU A 114 -14.30 -2.94 4.26
N LEU A 115 -14.07 -4.24 4.11
CA LEU A 115 -13.06 -4.97 4.87
C LEU A 115 -11.65 -4.45 4.58
N ILE A 116 -11.33 -4.17 3.30
CA ILE A 116 -10.05 -3.57 2.89
C ILE A 116 -9.88 -2.16 3.50
N LEU A 117 -10.94 -1.36 3.52
CA LEU A 117 -10.91 -0.03 4.10
C LEU A 117 -10.68 -0.07 5.63
N ILE A 118 -11.42 -0.93 6.33
CA ILE A 118 -11.24 -1.15 7.79
C ILE A 118 -9.82 -1.62 8.08
N PHE A 119 -9.30 -2.58 7.31
CA PHE A 119 -7.93 -3.04 7.43
C PHE A 119 -6.91 -1.89 7.29
N GLY A 120 -7.06 -1.05 6.26
CA GLY A 120 -6.18 0.11 6.05
C GLY A 120 -6.20 1.08 7.24
N VAL A 121 -7.39 1.42 7.75
CA VAL A 121 -7.55 2.30 8.91
C VAL A 121 -6.91 1.70 10.16
N LEU A 122 -7.11 0.41 10.42
CA LEU A 122 -6.53 -0.28 11.58
C LEU A 122 -5.00 -0.28 11.51
N VAL A 123 -4.42 -0.54 10.34
CA VAL A 123 -2.95 -0.54 10.15
C VAL A 123 -2.39 0.87 10.35
N VAL A 124 -2.97 1.90 9.73
CA VAL A 124 -2.52 3.29 9.94
C VAL A 124 -2.68 3.70 11.41
N GLY A 125 -3.80 3.34 12.04
CA GLY A 125 -4.03 3.56 13.46
C GLY A 125 -2.95 2.90 14.32
N ALA A 126 -2.57 1.66 14.03
CA ALA A 126 -1.50 0.95 14.72
C ALA A 126 -0.14 1.63 14.54
N LEU A 127 0.20 2.07 13.33
CA LEU A 127 1.44 2.79 13.03
C LEU A 127 1.52 4.16 13.72
N ALA A 128 0.38 4.81 13.96
CA ALA A 128 0.30 6.09 14.65
C ALA A 128 0.47 5.97 16.17
N ARG A 129 0.28 4.80 16.78
CA ARG A 129 0.41 4.59 18.23
C ARG A 129 1.89 4.64 18.67
N PRO A 130 2.32 5.66 19.43
CA PRO A 130 3.71 5.73 19.88
C PRO A 130 4.10 4.59 20.82
N SER A 131 3.13 4.08 21.61
CA SER A 131 3.31 2.97 22.55
C SER A 131 3.62 1.62 21.88
N TRP A 132 3.33 1.47 20.59
CA TRP A 132 3.58 0.25 19.82
C TRP A 132 4.81 0.35 18.93
N LYS A 133 5.48 1.52 18.90
CA LYS A 133 6.75 1.66 18.18
C LYS A 133 7.80 0.84 18.90
N HIS A 134 8.62 0.14 18.11
CA HIS A 134 9.79 -0.56 18.63
C HIS A 134 10.65 0.45 19.40
N ARG A 135 11.02 0.12 20.64
CA ARG A 135 11.90 0.97 21.44
C ARG A 135 13.26 0.98 20.77
N ASP A 136 13.70 2.15 20.29
CA ASP A 136 15.04 2.29 19.75
C ASP A 136 16.04 1.85 20.85
N SER A 137 16.97 0.96 20.50
CA SER A 137 18.06 0.47 21.37
C SER A 137 19.09 1.54 21.74
N ASP A 138 18.80 2.80 21.38
CA ASP A 138 19.55 4.02 21.70
C ASP A 138 18.77 4.96 22.63
N SER A 139 17.64 4.51 23.19
CA SER A 139 16.95 5.27 24.25
C SER A 139 17.93 5.59 25.39
N PRO A 140 17.91 6.79 26.01
CA PRO A 140 18.92 7.22 26.97
C PRO A 140 19.17 6.21 28.10
N GLY A 141 18.13 5.50 28.54
CA GLY A 141 18.24 4.43 29.54
C GLY A 141 18.97 3.18 29.04
N SER A 142 18.91 2.85 27.75
CA SER A 142 19.65 1.72 27.17
C SER A 142 21.13 2.02 26.93
N ARG A 143 21.48 3.29 26.63
CA ARG A 143 22.88 3.76 26.66
C ARG A 143 23.43 3.78 28.08
N GLN A 144 22.68 4.30 29.05
CA GLN A 144 23.08 4.25 30.46
C GLN A 144 23.35 2.82 30.95
N VAL A 145 22.53 1.84 30.55
CA VAL A 145 22.75 0.43 30.93
C VAL A 145 23.94 -0.18 30.21
N ARG A 146 24.18 0.13 28.92
CA ARG A 146 25.39 -0.31 28.20
C ARG A 146 26.66 0.33 28.75
N ASP A 147 26.62 1.61 29.09
CA ASP A 147 27.75 2.34 29.68
C ASP A 147 28.01 1.90 31.14
N ALA A 148 26.97 1.53 31.89
CA ALA A 148 27.09 1.01 33.25
C ALA A 148 27.59 -0.44 33.34
N LEU A 149 27.39 -1.24 32.28
CA LEU A 149 27.83 -2.63 32.22
C LEU A 149 29.23 -2.82 31.61
N GLY A 150 29.86 -1.75 31.11
CA GLY A 150 31.20 -1.78 30.53
C GLY A 150 31.25 -2.48 29.17
N GLY A 151 32.04 -1.92 28.25
CA GLY A 151 32.31 -2.53 26.94
C GLY A 151 32.97 -3.90 27.02
#